data_AF-A0A849SH47-F1
#
_entry.id   AF-A0A849SH47-F1
#
_cell.length_a   1.000
_cell.length_b   1.000
_cell.length_c   1.000
_cell.angle_alpha   90.00
_cell.angle_beta   90.00
_cell.angle_gamma   90.00
#
_symmetry.space_group_name_H-M   'P 1'
#
loop_
_entity.id
_entity.type
_entity.pdbx_description
1 polymer ?
#
loop_
_entity_poly.entity_id
_entity_poly.type
_entity_poly.pdbx_seq_one_letter_code
_entity_poly.pdbx_strand_id
1 'polypeptide(L)' 'MNTSHWKIQPKDVLNAGPVMPVMVIQNLDDAVPLAKALVAGGIRVLEITLR' A
#
# COMPACT_ATOMS: atom_id res chain seq x y z
N MET A 1 -11.27 -25.49 11.44
CA MET A 1 -12.13 -24.40 10.93
C MET A 1 -11.22 -23.36 10.31
N ASN A 2 -11.25 -23.18 8.99
CA ASN A 2 -10.50 -22.11 8.34
C ASN A 2 -11.47 -20.95 8.10
N THR A 3 -11.33 -19.88 8.87
CA THR A 3 -12.33 -18.80 9.05
C THR A 3 -12.05 -17.54 8.23
N SER A 4 -11.13 -17.60 7.27
CA SER A 4 -10.76 -16.41 6.48
C SER A 4 -11.59 -16.29 5.20
N HIS A 5 -12.32 -15.18 5.07
CA HIS A 5 -13.13 -14.81 3.89
C HIS A 5 -12.43 -13.75 3.00
N TRP A 6 -11.10 -13.80 2.91
CA TRP A 6 -10.33 -12.80 2.17
C TRP A 6 -10.29 -13.07 0.67
N LYS A 7 -10.60 -12.05 -0.14
CA LYS A 7 -10.44 -12.08 -1.60
C LYS A 7 -8.97 -11.96 -2.04
N ILE A 8 -8.16 -11.23 -1.28
CA ILE A 8 -6.72 -11.06 -1.48
C ILE A 8 -6.05 -11.67 -0.25
N GLN A 9 -5.11 -12.58 -0.45
CA GLN A 9 -4.43 -13.20 0.69
C GLN A 9 -3.33 -12.25 1.21
N PRO A 10 -3.08 -12.17 2.52
CA PRO A 10 -2.01 -11.33 3.07
C PRO A 10 -0.64 -11.64 2.46
N LYS A 11 -0.36 -12.92 2.15
CA LYS A 11 0.86 -13.32 1.45
C LYS A 11 1.03 -12.59 0.12
N ASP A 12 -0.05 -12.29 -0.59
CA ASP A 12 0.00 -11.64 -1.90
C ASP A 12 0.35 -10.15 -1.75
N VAL A 13 -0.14 -9.51 -0.67
CA VAL A 13 0.19 -8.12 -0.33
C VAL A 13 1.63 -7.99 0.15
N LEU A 14 2.06 -8.86 1.07
CA LEU A 14 3.40 -8.83 1.65
C LEU A 14 4.49 -9.19 0.64
N ASN A 15 4.20 -10.04 -0.34
CA ASN A 15 5.13 -10.40 -1.40
C ASN A 15 5.06 -9.48 -2.63
N ALA A 16 4.27 -8.40 -2.60
CA ALA A 16 4.09 -7.52 -3.75
C ALA A 16 5.36 -6.74 -4.15
N GLY A 17 6.30 -6.58 -3.21
CA GLY A 17 7.61 -5.98 -3.41
C GLY A 17 8.48 -6.12 -2.16
N PRO A 18 9.80 -5.83 -2.26
CA PRO A 18 10.73 -5.95 -1.14
C PRO A 18 10.57 -4.86 -0.09
N VAL A 19 9.84 -3.78 -0.40
CA VAL A 19 9.64 -2.61 0.45
C VAL A 19 8.16 -2.22 0.44
N MET A 20 7.60 -1.98 1.62
CA MET A 20 6.27 -1.40 1.82
C MET A 20 6.44 -0.01 2.48
N PRO A 21 6.18 1.10 1.77
CA PRO A 21 6.31 2.42 2.36
C PRO A 21 5.16 2.70 3.33
N VAL A 22 5.52 3.12 4.54
CA VAL A 22 4.61 3.58 5.60
C VAL A 22 4.49 5.10 5.50
N MET A 23 3.35 5.58 5.04
CA MET A 23 3.17 6.97 4.62
C MET A 23 2.28 7.77 5.56
N VAL A 24 2.64 9.05 5.75
CA VAL A 24 1.78 10.08 6.33
C VAL A 24 1.44 11.06 5.23
N ILE A 25 0.17 11.37 5.09
CA ILE A 25 -0.32 12.37 4.14
C ILE A 25 -0.85 13.55 4.96
N GLN A 26 -0.14 14.67 4.93
CA GLN A 26 -0.52 15.89 5.66
C GLN A 26 -1.46 16.77 4.83
N ASN A 27 -1.24 16.83 3.51
CA ASN A 27 -2.10 17.54 2.57
C ASN A 27 -2.79 16.54 1.65
N LEU A 28 -4.11 16.66 1.52
CA LEU A 28 -4.90 15.75 0.70
C LEU A 28 -4.52 15.82 -0.80
N ASP A 29 -4.15 17.01 -1.28
CA ASP A 29 -3.79 17.25 -2.68
C ASP A 29 -2.52 16.48 -3.10
N ASP A 30 -1.66 16.12 -2.14
CA ASP A 30 -0.43 15.36 -2.39
C ASP A 30 -0.70 13.85 -2.59
N ALA A 31 -1.85 13.33 -2.12
CA ALA A 31 -2.11 11.89 -2.03
C ALA A 31 -2.00 11.18 -3.38
N VAL A 32 -2.70 11.71 -4.40
CA VAL A 32 -2.76 11.08 -5.72
C VAL A 32 -1.46 11.28 -6.52
N PRO A 33 -0.86 12.48 -6.59
CA PRO A 33 0.45 12.67 -7.23
C PRO A 33 1.54 11.78 -6.63
N LEU A 34 1.61 11.69 -5.30
CA LEU A 34 2.57 10.83 -4.60
C LEU A 34 2.37 9.35 -4.95
N ALA A 35 1.14 8.86 -4.87
CA ALA A 35 0.84 7.47 -5.20
C ALA A 35 1.23 7.13 -6.65
N LYS A 36 0.94 8.02 -7.61
CA LYS A 36 1.34 7.83 -9.01
C LYS A 36 2.86 7.78 -9.18
N ALA A 37 3.60 8.65 -8.50
CA ALA A 37 5.06 8.66 -8.55
C ALA A 37 5.66 7.35 -8.01
N LEU A 38 5.14 6.85 -6.89
CA LEU A 38 5.59 5.59 -6.29
C LEU A 38 5.29 4.38 -7.19
N VAL A 39 4.09 4.34 -7.80
CA VAL A 39 3.72 3.30 -8.77
C VAL A 39 4.62 3.35 -10.00
N ALA A 40 4.92 4.53 -10.53
CA ALA A 40 5.86 4.70 -11.65
C ALA A 40 7.29 4.23 -11.29
N GLY A 41 7.68 4.37 -10.02
CA GLY A 41 8.93 3.83 -9.47
C GLY A 41 8.91 2.33 -9.14
N GLY A 42 7.81 1.63 -9.45
CA GLY A 42 7.67 0.18 -9.24
C GLY A 42 7.11 -0.25 -7.89
N ILE A 43 6.70 0.69 -7.03
CA ILE A 43 6.10 0.39 -5.73
C ILE A 43 4.58 0.27 -5.89
N ARG A 44 4.04 -0.95 -5.66
CA ARG A 44 2.65 -1.28 -5.98
C ARG A 44 1.73 -1.43 -4.76
N VAL A 45 2.28 -1.45 -3.55
CA VAL A 45 1.54 -1.49 -2.28
C VAL A 45 1.95 -0.28 -1.44
N LEU A 46 0.96 0.39 -0.87
CA LEU A 46 1.09 1.67 -0.18
C LEU A 46 0.37 1.58 1.17
N GLU A 47 1.08 1.76 2.28
CA GLU A 47 0.49 1.76 3.62
C GLU A 47 0.24 3.21 4.07
N ILE A 48 -1.02 3.62 4.16
CA ILE A 48 -1.39 4.95 4.66
C ILE A 48 -1.63 4.86 6.17
N THR A 49 -0.82 5.56 6.95
CA THR A 49 -0.99 5.61 8.40
C THR A 49 -2.09 6.59 8.80
N LEU A 50 -2.89 6.20 9.79
CA LEU A 50 -3.93 7.03 10.42
C LEU A 50 -3.41 7.55 11.77
N ARG A 51 -2.31 8.29 11.75
CA ARG A 51 -1.68 8.88 12.94
C ARG A 51 -1.80 10.39 12.97
#